data_AF-A0A7S1K3A3-F1
#
_entry.id   AF-A0A7S1K3A3-F1
#
_cell.length_a   1.000
_cell.length_b   1.000
_cell.length_c   1.000
_cell.angle_alpha   90.00
_cell.angle_beta   90.00
_cell.angle_gamma   90.00
#
_symmetry.space_group_name_H-M   'P 1'
#
loop_
_entity.id
_entity.type
_entity.pdbx_description
1 polymer ?
#
loop_
_entity_poly.entity_id
_entity_poly.type
_entity_poly.pdbx_seq_one_letter_code
_entity_poly.pdbx_strand_id
1 'polypeptide(L)'
;AHIAKWLGGHTSLTLIHRSLRDGSAYDDMLRCVGDKRGLVFIIRKDQCVFGAFITAGIRLPDDPTDTKWYKYGCDVWWFSLAGHFEQPTKIDIPGREQYVAVAGREG
;
A
#
# COMPACT_ATOMS: atom_id res chain seq x y z
N ALA A 1 13.35 -1.56 -9.38
CA ALA A 1 14.51 -2.35 -8.90
C ALA A 1 14.57 -2.44 -7.36
N HIS A 2 14.56 -1.33 -6.62
CA HIS A 2 14.76 -1.34 -5.16
C HIS A 2 13.73 -2.16 -4.37
N ILE A 3 12.43 -1.95 -4.63
CA ILE A 3 11.35 -2.70 -3.95
C ILE A 3 11.50 -4.21 -4.13
N ALA A 4 11.73 -4.67 -5.37
CA ALA A 4 11.95 -6.09 -5.66
C ALA A 4 13.17 -6.65 -4.90
N LYS A 5 14.26 -5.88 -4.76
CA LYS A 5 15.43 -6.28 -3.95
C LYS A 5 15.08 -6.42 -2.47
N TRP A 6 14.31 -5.50 -1.89
CA TRP A 6 13.83 -5.61 -0.50
C TRP A 6 12.89 -6.80 -0.28
N LEU A 7 12.23 -7.27 -1.35
CA LEU A 7 11.40 -8.48 -1.38
C LEU A 7 12.20 -9.74 -1.76
N GLY A 8 13.53 -9.74 -1.59
CA GLY A 8 14.39 -10.91 -1.84
C GLY A 8 14.89 -11.05 -3.28
N GLY A 9 14.71 -10.05 -4.15
CA GLY A 9 15.34 -9.97 -5.48
C GLY A 9 14.71 -10.84 -6.57
N HIS A 10 13.94 -11.88 -6.22
CA HIS A 10 13.28 -12.79 -7.16
C HIS A 10 11.81 -12.45 -7.44
N THR A 11 11.32 -11.34 -6.88
CA THR A 11 9.91 -10.94 -6.95
C THR A 11 9.66 -10.00 -8.13
N SER A 12 8.70 -10.36 -9.00
CA SER A 12 8.18 -9.47 -10.05
C SER A 12 7.00 -8.65 -9.52
N LEU A 13 6.99 -7.35 -9.83
CA LEU A 13 5.86 -6.48 -9.53
C LEU A 13 4.93 -6.36 -10.74
N THR A 14 3.64 -6.56 -10.52
CA THR A 14 2.61 -6.39 -11.55
C THR A 14 1.76 -5.17 -11.24
N LEU A 15 1.58 -4.28 -12.23
CA LEU A 15 0.74 -3.09 -12.09
C LEU A 15 -0.74 -3.48 -12.16
N ILE A 16 -1.41 -3.52 -11.01
CA ILE A 16 -2.83 -3.90 -10.90
C ILE A 16 -3.78 -2.69 -10.90
N HIS A 17 -3.32 -1.52 -10.45
CA HIS A 17 -4.10 -0.28 -10.43
C HIS A 17 -3.19 0.94 -10.69
N ARG A 18 -3.68 1.92 -11.46
CA ARG A 18 -3.08 3.24 -11.63
C ARG A 18 -4.19 4.27 -11.77
N SER A 19 -4.20 5.30 -10.92
CA SER A 19 -5.27 6.31 -10.87
C SER A 19 -5.64 6.94 -12.22
N LEU A 20 -4.63 7.34 -13.02
CA LEU A 20 -4.84 7.93 -14.34
C LEU A 20 -5.37 6.95 -15.41
N ARG A 21 -5.28 5.63 -15.17
CA ARG A 21 -5.73 4.59 -16.10
C ARG A 21 -7.06 3.97 -15.66
N ASP A 22 -7.18 3.67 -14.37
CA ASP A 22 -8.23 2.83 -13.83
C ASP A 22 -9.26 3.61 -12.99
N GLY A 23 -9.07 4.92 -12.82
CA GLY A 23 -9.90 5.80 -12.00
C GLY A 23 -9.23 6.15 -10.66
N SER A 24 -9.54 7.32 -10.11
CA SER A 24 -8.93 7.83 -8.89
C SER A 24 -9.79 7.66 -7.63
N ALA A 25 -10.99 7.08 -7.75
CA ALA A 25 -11.84 6.86 -6.59
C ALA A 25 -11.33 5.67 -5.77
N TYR A 26 -11.70 5.65 -4.48
CA TYR A 26 -11.36 4.53 -3.59
C TYR A 26 -11.92 3.20 -4.12
N ASP A 27 -13.16 3.21 -4.61
CA ASP A 27 -13.81 2.01 -5.14
C ASP A 27 -13.14 1.48 -6.43
N ASP A 28 -12.57 2.37 -7.27
CA ASP A 28 -11.77 1.96 -8.44
C ASP A 28 -10.55 1.14 -8.02
N MET A 29 -9.85 1.62 -6.98
CA MET A 29 -8.68 0.94 -6.43
C MET A 29 -9.06 -0.40 -5.81
N LEU A 30 -10.12 -0.44 -4.99
CA LEU A 30 -10.62 -1.68 -4.38
C LEU A 30 -11.03 -2.71 -5.44
N ARG A 31 -11.74 -2.29 -6.49
CA ARG A 31 -12.16 -3.15 -7.60
C ARG A 31 -10.97 -3.76 -8.34
N CYS A 32 -9.92 -2.98 -8.60
CA CYS A 32 -8.71 -3.47 -9.28
C CYS A 32 -7.87 -4.40 -8.40
N VAL A 33 -7.75 -4.09 -7.11
CA VAL A 33 -7.00 -4.90 -6.14
C VAL A 33 -7.68 -6.27 -5.98
N GLY A 34 -8.99 -6.27 -5.71
CA GLY A 34 -9.73 -7.51 -5.45
C GLY A 34 -9.17 -8.25 -4.24
N ASP A 35 -8.92 -9.55 -4.40
CA ASP A 35 -8.42 -10.48 -3.38
C ASP A 35 -6.89 -10.61 -3.32
N LYS A 36 -6.17 -9.80 -4.10
CA LYS A 36 -4.70 -9.87 -4.19
C LYS A 36 -4.04 -9.50 -2.87
N ARG A 37 -2.88 -10.14 -2.61
CA ARG A 37 -2.05 -9.97 -1.42
C ARG A 37 -0.63 -9.54 -1.81
N GLY A 38 0.17 -9.12 -0.83
CA GLY A 38 1.54 -8.66 -1.11
C GLY A 38 1.54 -7.36 -1.91
N LEU A 39 0.78 -6.38 -1.43
CA LEU A 39 0.48 -5.16 -2.17
C LEU A 39 1.57 -4.11 -1.95
N VAL A 40 1.90 -3.39 -3.01
CA VAL A 40 2.79 -2.22 -2.98
C VAL A 40 2.00 -1.00 -3.43
N PHE A 41 1.84 -0.04 -2.54
CA PHE A 41 1.26 1.26 -2.86
C PHE A 41 2.39 2.22 -3.25
N ILE A 42 2.25 2.91 -4.37
CA ILE A 42 3.20 3.93 -4.82
C ILE A 42 2.46 5.23 -5.01
N ILE A 43 2.85 6.23 -4.23
CA ILE A 43 2.31 7.58 -4.26
C ILE A 43 3.39 8.49 -4.84
N ARG A 44 2.99 9.32 -5.80
CA ARG A 44 3.80 10.38 -6.35
C ARG A 44 3.17 11.72 -5.99
N LYS A 45 3.94 12.58 -5.35
CA LYS A 45 3.57 13.96 -5.04
C LYS A 45 4.77 14.84 -5.28
N ASP A 46 4.67 15.76 -6.23
CA ASP A 46 5.77 16.63 -6.65
C ASP A 46 7.04 15.82 -6.97
N GLN A 47 8.14 16.09 -6.27
CA GLN A 47 9.42 15.40 -6.41
C GLN A 47 9.50 14.09 -5.58
N CYS A 48 8.52 13.84 -4.72
CA CYS A 48 8.51 12.69 -3.83
C CYS A 48 7.83 11.47 -4.46
N VAL A 49 8.52 10.33 -4.37
CA VAL A 49 7.97 9.01 -4.68
C VAL A 49 8.16 8.13 -3.46
N PHE A 50 7.05 7.64 -2.90
CA PHE A 50 7.04 6.92 -1.63
C PHE A 50 5.83 6.00 -1.55
N GLY A 51 5.75 5.22 -0.48
CA GLY A 51 4.58 4.40 -0.23
C GLY A 51 4.82 3.32 0.81
N ALA A 52 4.04 2.26 0.71
CA ALA A 52 4.04 1.16 1.67
C ALA A 52 3.90 -0.19 0.97
N PHE A 53 4.48 -1.21 1.59
CA PHE A 53 4.19 -2.60 1.29
C PHE A 53 3.41 -3.21 2.43
N ILE A 54 2.46 -4.08 2.08
CA ILE A 54 1.72 -4.91 3.04
C ILE A 54 1.71 -6.37 2.57
N THR A 55 1.91 -7.33 3.47
CA THR A 55 1.83 -8.76 3.11
C THR A 55 0.38 -9.25 2.92
N ALA A 56 -0.58 -8.54 3.50
CA ALA A 56 -2.00 -8.82 3.36
C ALA A 56 -2.61 -8.27 2.05
N GLY A 57 -3.87 -8.63 1.80
CA GLY A 57 -4.74 -7.89 0.89
C GLY A 57 -5.59 -6.89 1.66
N ILE A 58 -6.34 -6.05 0.96
CA ILE A 58 -7.24 -5.06 1.60
C ILE A 58 -8.46 -5.80 2.15
N ARG A 59 -8.60 -5.82 3.48
CA ARG A 59 -9.79 -6.32 4.18
C ARG A 59 -10.68 -5.13 4.51
N LEU A 60 -11.91 -5.13 4.01
CA LEU A 60 -12.89 -4.10 4.32
C LEU A 60 -13.59 -4.41 5.65
N PRO A 61 -14.01 -3.39 6.40
CA PRO A 61 -14.94 -3.57 7.51
C PRO A 61 -16.28 -4.15 7.04
N ASP A 62 -17.00 -4.79 7.97
CA ASP A 62 -18.38 -5.23 7.75
C ASP A 62 -19.34 -4.04 7.61
N ASP A 63 -19.08 -2.95 8.34
CA ASP A 63 -19.79 -1.68 8.21
C ASP A 63 -19.17 -0.85 7.06
N PRO A 64 -19.89 -0.61 5.95
CA PRO A 64 -19.35 0.13 4.82
C PRO A 64 -19.09 1.61 5.14
N THR A 65 -19.60 2.14 6.26
CA THR A 65 -19.43 3.54 6.68
C THR A 65 -18.32 3.74 7.73
N ASP A 66 -17.63 2.67 8.17
CA ASP A 66 -16.52 2.81 9.12
C ASP A 66 -15.35 3.55 8.47
N THR A 67 -14.93 4.65 9.07
CA THR A 67 -13.85 5.52 8.58
C THR A 67 -12.56 5.42 9.39
N LYS A 68 -12.57 4.77 10.56
CA LYS A 68 -11.49 4.97 11.56
C LYS A 68 -11.10 3.75 12.37
N TRP A 69 -11.99 2.79 12.57
CA TRP A 69 -11.81 1.80 13.64
C TRP A 69 -11.36 0.44 13.14
N TYR A 70 -11.69 0.09 11.90
CA TYR A 70 -11.26 -1.19 11.35
C TYR A 70 -9.75 -1.23 11.08
N LYS A 71 -9.08 -2.11 11.83
CA LYS A 71 -7.65 -2.37 11.74
C LYS A 71 -7.38 -3.86 11.77
N TYR A 72 -6.37 -4.30 11.04
CA TYR A 72 -5.84 -5.66 11.16
C TYR A 72 -4.32 -5.66 11.08
N GLY A 73 -3.72 -6.63 11.77
CA GLY A 73 -2.27 -6.86 11.75
C GLY A 73 -1.81 -7.52 10.45
N CYS A 74 -0.69 -7.02 9.92
CA CYS A 74 0.10 -7.69 8.88
C CYS A 74 1.48 -7.04 8.81
N ASP A 75 2.47 -7.70 8.22
CA ASP A 75 3.77 -7.06 8.04
C ASP A 75 3.64 -5.83 7.13
N VAL A 76 4.09 -4.69 7.65
CA VAL A 76 4.08 -3.41 6.94
C VAL A 76 5.47 -2.80 7.04
N TRP A 77 5.95 -2.26 5.92
CA TRP A 77 7.08 -1.33 5.91
C TRP A 77 6.81 -0.21 4.91
N TRP A 78 7.37 0.95 5.20
CA TRP A 78 7.30 2.11 4.32
C TRP A 78 8.57 2.23 3.50
N PHE A 79 8.50 3.06 2.47
CA PHE A 79 9.67 3.38 1.70
C PHE A 79 9.55 4.74 1.05
N SER A 80 10.71 5.32 0.74
CA SER A 80 10.84 6.42 -0.19
C SER A 80 11.81 6.03 -1.29
N LEU A 81 11.43 6.26 -2.54
CA LEU A 81 12.26 6.02 -3.72
C LEU A 81 12.94 7.30 -4.21
N ALA A 82 12.35 8.47 -3.94
CA ALA A 82 12.89 9.77 -4.33
C ALA A 82 12.29 10.89 -3.45
N GLY A 83 13.02 12.01 -3.35
CA GLY A 83 12.56 13.26 -2.74
C GLY A 83 12.95 13.41 -1.27
N HIS A 84 12.51 12.49 -0.40
CA HIS A 84 12.72 12.64 1.05
C HIS A 84 14.14 12.32 1.52
N PHE A 85 14.84 11.43 0.82
CA PHE A 85 16.17 10.95 1.17
C PHE A 85 17.06 10.95 -0.08
N GLU A 86 18.38 11.02 0.11
CA GLU A 86 19.37 11.01 -0.98
C GLU A 86 19.34 9.73 -1.81
N GLN A 87 18.94 8.62 -1.19
CA GLN A 87 18.85 7.30 -1.83
C GLN A 87 17.54 6.60 -1.47
N PRO A 88 17.09 5.63 -2.31
CA PRO A 88 15.93 4.80 -1.99
C PRO A 88 16.09 4.14 -0.62
N THR A 89 15.14 4.42 0.27
CA THR A 89 15.20 4.08 1.69
C THR A 89 14.00 3.23 2.08
N LYS A 90 14.25 2.08 2.70
CA LYS A 90 13.25 1.24 3.36
C LYS A 90 13.14 1.69 4.82
N ILE A 91 11.92 1.77 5.33
CA ILE A 91 11.62 2.21 6.69
C ILE A 91 10.82 1.08 7.34
N ASP A 92 11.46 0.34 8.24
CA ASP A 92 10.84 -0.76 8.96
C ASP A 92 9.95 -0.22 10.09
N ILE A 93 8.76 -0.82 10.25
CA ILE A 93 7.83 -0.49 11.32
C ILE A 93 7.99 -1.52 12.45
N PRO A 94 8.07 -1.10 13.72
CA PRO A 94 8.10 -2.04 14.85
C PRO A 94 6.91 -2.98 14.84
N GLY A 95 7.10 -4.27 15.14
CA GLY A 95 6.04 -5.28 15.01
C GLY A 95 4.72 -4.95 15.73
N ARG A 96 4.77 -4.28 16.88
CA ARG A 96 3.58 -3.83 17.63
C ARG A 96 2.74 -2.75 16.92
N GLU A 97 3.35 -2.06 15.95
CA GLU A 97 2.75 -0.97 15.17
C GLU A 97 2.47 -1.41 13.72
N GLN A 98 2.70 -2.69 13.39
CA GLN A 98 2.42 -3.26 12.08
C GLN A 98 0.94 -3.62 11.95
N TYR A 99 0.14 -2.63 11.57
CA TYR A 99 -1.26 -2.80 11.23
C TYR A 99 -1.66 -1.90 10.05
N VAL A 100 -2.76 -2.26 9.40
CA VAL A 100 -3.40 -1.46 8.35
C VAL A 100 -4.76 -1.04 8.86
N ALA A 101 -5.06 0.26 8.78
CA ALA A 101 -6.41 0.78 8.97
C ALA A 101 -7.07 0.93 7.59
N VAL A 102 -8.31 0.49 7.47
CA VAL A 102 -9.05 0.50 6.19
C VAL A 102 -10.42 1.09 6.41
N ALA A 103 -10.79 2.06 5.58
CA ALA A 103 -12.16 2.60 5.55
C ALA A 103 -13.09 1.66 4.77
N GLY A 104 -14.36 1.63 5.17
CA GLY A 104 -15.44 1.06 4.39
C GLY A 104 -15.63 1.81 3.06
N ARG A 105 -16.41 1.23 2.15
CA ARG A 105 -16.59 1.78 0.79
C ARG A 105 -17.33 3.11 0.75
N GLU A 106 -18.12 3.40 1.78
CA GLU A 106 -18.95 4.60 1.91
C GLU A 106 -18.38 5.59 2.96
N GLY A 107 -17.19 5.31 3.49
CA GLY A 107 -16.49 6.14 4.47
C GLY A 107 -15.74 7.32 3.87
#